data_AF-A0A7K4F0P1-F1
#
_entry.id   AF-A0A7K4F0P1-F1
#
_cell.length_a   1.000
_cell.length_b   1.000
_cell.length_c   1.000
_cell.angle_alpha   90.00
_cell.angle_beta   90.00
_cell.angle_gamma   90.00
#
_symmetry.space_group_name_H-M   'P 1'
#
loop_
_entity.id
_entity.type
_entity.pdbx_description
1 polymer ?
#
loop_
_entity_poly.entity_id
_entity_poly.type
_entity_poly.pdbx_seq_one_letter_code
_entity_poly.pdbx_strand_id
1 'polypeptide(L)'
;MAITLFVTLATTQGYSQSTENGITWQIIYLSDNVCNVSEDRKVLDMAGIVEKYFAMYKITNQKIDSECFFHGEFFDKTFSEVDLNILVFDDKIGQDLFLKYGYNGLYAHFGSLRIDNHVIMATTPPQFSSAYEHTEFPWSLSEKLSQFILSYHGYNPGSIVRILDFKSDYDQCVKRIVADEKCDKMIAEIHSDVTGEDFSVLAPIPEIMNQKSIKYLPDDLYSSHVVKEVLRKITNWWVNGIIDDQMYLDSIKEIIDTPIKNNKEVNTVELEIPNGFSILSFSNKKIQNNFDESEIITSESKIHSVLEYIPFDTESLPSDSGLSEIPIWFKNRAGLWEQEKIGDRIFFDGMTALIQNGAIIEK
;
A
#
# COMPACT_ATOMS: atom_id res chain seq x y z
N MET A 1 -47.46 27.16 -37.42
CA MET A 1 -46.52 27.12 -36.29
C MET A 1 -46.23 25.66 -35.98
N ALA A 2 -45.09 25.15 -36.43
CA ALA A 2 -44.59 23.83 -36.05
C ALA A 2 -43.43 24.06 -35.09
N ILE A 3 -43.57 23.61 -33.84
CA ILE A 3 -42.52 23.71 -32.83
C ILE A 3 -41.75 22.40 -32.89
N THR A 4 -40.62 22.40 -33.58
CA THR A 4 -39.61 21.35 -33.50
C THR A 4 -38.90 21.43 -32.16
N LEU A 5 -39.15 20.44 -31.29
CA LEU A 5 -38.46 20.26 -30.03
C LEU A 5 -37.08 19.65 -30.31
N PHE A 6 -36.02 20.45 -30.19
CA PHE A 6 -34.65 19.91 -30.14
C PHE A 6 -34.42 19.30 -28.76
N VAL A 7 -34.40 17.97 -28.68
CA VAL A 7 -33.87 17.26 -27.53
C VAL A 7 -32.35 17.24 -27.68
N THR A 8 -31.67 18.14 -26.97
CA THR A 8 -30.23 18.01 -26.73
C THR A 8 -30.02 16.79 -25.84
N LEU A 9 -29.48 15.72 -26.41
CA LEU A 9 -28.89 14.62 -25.65
C LEU A 9 -27.71 15.20 -24.85
N ALA A 10 -27.96 15.53 -23.58
CA ALA A 10 -26.87 15.69 -22.62
C ALA A 10 -26.26 14.30 -22.44
N THR A 11 -25.10 14.08 -23.04
CA THR A 11 -24.26 12.92 -22.73
C THR A 11 -23.87 13.04 -21.27
N THR A 12 -24.48 12.24 -20.40
CA THR A 12 -23.98 12.01 -19.06
C THR A 12 -22.61 11.35 -19.20
N GLN A 13 -21.53 12.12 -19.06
CA GLN A 13 -20.23 11.57 -18.72
C GLN A 13 -20.37 11.02 -17.30
N GLY A 14 -20.53 9.71 -17.20
CA GLY A 14 -20.53 8.96 -15.96
C GLY A 14 -19.52 7.84 -16.12
N TYR A 15 -18.73 7.64 -15.07
CA TYR A 15 -17.58 6.75 -14.90
C TYR A 15 -16.24 7.33 -15.30
N SER A 16 -15.43 7.55 -14.26
CA SER A 16 -13.99 7.72 -14.28
C SER A 16 -13.37 6.79 -15.32
N GLN A 17 -12.82 7.39 -16.39
CA GLN A 17 -11.75 6.76 -17.15
C GLN A 17 -10.60 6.57 -16.16
N SER A 18 -10.12 5.34 -16.03
CA SER A 18 -8.77 5.05 -15.54
C SER A 18 -7.83 6.14 -16.06
N THR A 19 -7.11 6.83 -15.18
CA THR A 19 -6.10 7.80 -15.59
C THR A 19 -5.22 7.13 -16.65
N GLU A 20 -5.20 7.67 -17.87
CA GLU A 20 -4.51 7.06 -19.03
C GLU A 20 -3.00 6.84 -18.81
N ASN A 21 -2.44 7.42 -17.74
CA ASN A 21 -1.00 7.47 -17.47
C ASN A 21 -0.50 6.55 -16.34
N GLY A 22 -1.37 5.84 -15.63
CA GLY A 22 -0.96 4.95 -14.51
C GLY A 22 -0.47 5.68 -13.26
N ILE A 23 0.22 4.97 -12.36
CA ILE A 23 0.70 5.47 -11.07
C ILE A 23 1.89 6.42 -11.25
N THR A 24 1.79 7.64 -10.76
CA THR A 24 2.90 8.59 -10.70
C THR A 24 3.71 8.41 -9.41
N TRP A 25 5.03 8.46 -9.49
CA TRP A 25 5.88 8.29 -8.31
C TRP A 25 7.21 9.03 -8.42
N GLN A 26 7.84 9.27 -7.28
CA GLN A 26 9.19 9.85 -7.22
C GLN A 26 10.03 9.24 -6.11
N ILE A 27 11.36 9.32 -6.26
CA ILE A 27 12.32 8.98 -5.20
C ILE A 27 12.94 10.25 -4.66
N ILE A 28 12.96 10.38 -3.34
CA ILE A 28 13.65 11.44 -2.61
C ILE A 28 14.70 10.75 -1.74
N TYR A 29 15.96 10.82 -2.16
CA TYR A 29 17.07 10.28 -1.37
C TYR A 29 17.65 11.36 -0.46
N LEU A 30 17.74 11.04 0.83
CA LEU A 30 18.25 11.95 1.86
C LEU A 30 19.58 11.44 2.37
N SER A 31 20.61 12.26 2.17
CA SER A 31 21.97 12.00 2.65
C SER A 31 22.36 12.95 3.79
N ASP A 32 23.10 12.42 4.77
CA ASP A 32 23.79 13.19 5.79
C ASP A 32 25.00 13.95 5.22
N ASN A 33 25.40 13.64 3.99
CA ASN A 33 26.46 14.35 3.27
C ASN A 33 25.89 15.03 2.02
N VAL A 34 26.71 15.89 1.40
CA VAL A 34 26.35 16.47 0.10
C VAL A 34 26.35 15.38 -0.96
N CYS A 35 25.26 15.33 -1.73
CA CYS A 35 25.10 14.41 -2.84
C CYS A 35 26.23 14.56 -3.88
N ASN A 36 26.79 13.42 -4.24
CA ASN A 36 27.85 13.22 -5.19
C ASN A 36 27.41 12.17 -6.21
N VAL A 37 28.25 11.99 -7.24
CA VAL A 37 27.98 11.09 -8.37
C VAL A 37 27.68 9.64 -7.93
N SER A 38 28.21 9.20 -6.79
CA SER A 38 27.92 7.88 -6.22
C SER A 38 26.50 7.79 -5.67
N GLU A 39 26.04 8.79 -4.90
CA GLU A 39 24.65 8.81 -4.44
C GLU A 39 23.68 8.94 -5.62
N ASP A 40 23.97 9.81 -6.60
CA ASP A 40 23.14 9.94 -7.80
C ASP A 40 23.00 8.59 -8.54
N ARG A 41 24.09 7.82 -8.63
CA ARG A 41 24.04 6.47 -9.21
C ARG A 41 23.17 5.52 -8.40
N LYS A 42 23.27 5.54 -7.06
CA LYS A 42 22.41 4.74 -6.17
C LYS A 42 20.94 5.08 -6.37
N VAL A 43 20.60 6.36 -6.51
CA VAL A 43 19.22 6.80 -6.77
C VAL A 43 18.71 6.25 -8.11
N LEU A 44 19.54 6.25 -9.16
CA LEU A 44 19.18 5.64 -10.45
C LEU A 44 18.96 4.13 -10.35
N ASP A 45 19.79 3.40 -9.59
CA ASP A 45 19.59 1.98 -9.31
C ASP A 45 18.26 1.73 -8.59
N MET A 46 17.98 2.52 -7.55
CA MET A 46 16.73 2.44 -6.78
C MET A 46 15.51 2.67 -7.69
N ALA A 47 15.57 3.69 -8.55
CA ALA A 47 14.52 3.94 -9.53
C ALA A 47 14.34 2.74 -10.48
N GLY A 48 15.44 2.15 -10.95
CA GLY A 48 15.39 0.94 -11.79
C GLY A 48 14.76 -0.26 -11.09
N ILE A 49 15.02 -0.44 -9.78
CA ILE A 49 14.36 -1.47 -8.96
C ILE A 49 12.84 -1.22 -8.94
N VAL A 50 12.39 -0.01 -8.63
CA VAL A 50 10.95 0.34 -8.57
C VAL A 50 10.26 0.10 -9.91
N GLU A 51 10.83 0.59 -11.02
CA GLU A 51 10.28 0.43 -12.37
C GLU A 51 10.12 -1.05 -12.74
N LYS A 52 11.18 -1.85 -12.53
CA LYS A 52 11.18 -3.28 -12.84
C LYS A 52 10.26 -4.07 -11.90
N TYR A 53 10.15 -3.65 -10.64
CA TYR A 53 9.21 -4.26 -9.69
C TYR A 53 7.76 -4.02 -10.11
N PHE A 54 7.38 -2.79 -10.47
CA PHE A 54 6.05 -2.51 -11.01
C PHE A 54 5.78 -3.26 -12.32
N ALA A 55 6.79 -3.45 -13.17
CA ALA A 55 6.66 -4.25 -14.39
C ALA A 55 6.34 -5.73 -14.08
N MET A 56 6.88 -6.31 -13.00
CA MET A 56 6.52 -7.67 -12.57
C MET A 56 5.02 -7.79 -12.23
N TYR A 57 4.42 -6.74 -11.68
CA TYR A 57 2.99 -6.64 -11.41
C TYR A 57 2.16 -6.15 -12.60
N LYS A 58 2.79 -5.82 -13.74
CA LYS A 58 2.14 -5.23 -14.93
C LYS A 58 1.42 -3.90 -14.63
N ILE A 59 1.94 -3.13 -13.69
CA ILE A 59 1.40 -1.83 -13.30
C ILE A 59 1.94 -0.77 -14.26
N THR A 60 1.02 -0.04 -14.91
CA THR A 60 1.40 1.16 -15.68
C THR A 60 1.77 2.26 -14.67
N ASN A 61 2.94 2.85 -14.86
CA ASN A 61 3.48 3.85 -13.94
C ASN A 61 4.34 4.87 -14.69
N GLN A 62 4.54 6.03 -14.06
CA GLN A 62 5.39 7.10 -14.55
C GLN A 62 6.23 7.66 -13.41
N LYS A 63 7.55 7.57 -13.54
CA LYS A 63 8.49 8.27 -12.67
C LYS A 63 8.48 9.76 -13.00
N ILE A 64 8.19 10.60 -12.02
CA ILE A 64 8.20 12.06 -12.15
C ILE A 64 9.59 12.60 -11.85
N ASP A 65 10.16 12.20 -10.71
CA ASP A 65 11.46 12.67 -10.28
C ASP A 65 12.25 11.62 -9.48
N SER A 66 13.57 11.80 -9.41
CA SER A 66 14.47 10.97 -8.61
C SER A 66 15.71 11.78 -8.25
N GLU A 67 15.66 12.44 -7.11
CA GLU A 67 16.70 13.37 -6.69
C GLU A 67 17.35 12.95 -5.37
N CYS A 68 18.60 13.35 -5.21
CA CYS A 68 19.36 13.27 -3.97
C CYS A 68 19.46 14.66 -3.35
N PHE A 69 19.19 14.76 -2.05
CA PHE A 69 19.36 15.99 -1.28
C PHE A 69 20.23 15.77 -0.05
N PHE A 70 20.96 16.82 0.32
CA PHE A 70 21.44 16.92 1.69
C PHE A 70 20.23 17.09 2.62
N HIS A 71 20.19 16.30 3.68
CA HIS A 71 19.06 16.23 4.61
C HIS A 71 18.55 17.59 5.11
N GLY A 72 19.46 18.52 5.41
CA GLY A 72 19.08 19.85 5.89
C GLY A 72 18.33 20.71 4.88
N GLU A 73 18.39 20.38 3.58
CA GLU A 73 17.69 21.11 2.52
C GLU A 73 16.27 20.62 2.30
N PHE A 74 15.90 19.44 2.82
CA PHE A 74 14.60 18.81 2.58
C PHE A 74 13.43 19.72 2.95
N PHE A 75 13.52 20.37 4.11
CA PHE A 75 12.43 21.19 4.66
C PHE A 75 12.20 22.51 3.94
N ASP A 76 13.14 22.94 3.10
CA ASP A 76 13.04 24.16 2.29
C ASP A 76 12.55 23.87 0.86
N LYS A 77 12.33 22.59 0.52
CA LYS A 77 11.94 22.15 -0.83
C LYS A 77 10.43 22.03 -0.97
N THR A 78 9.96 22.27 -2.18
CA THR A 78 8.62 21.91 -2.63
C THR A 78 8.74 20.72 -3.56
N PHE A 79 8.02 19.65 -3.25
CA PHE A 79 8.04 18.41 -4.03
C PHE A 79 6.90 18.37 -5.03
N SER A 80 7.06 17.54 -6.08
CA SER A 80 5.98 17.30 -7.03
C SER A 80 4.85 16.51 -6.37
N GLU A 81 3.61 16.87 -6.69
CA GLU A 81 2.43 16.09 -6.31
C GLU A 81 2.42 14.79 -7.14
N VAL A 82 2.58 13.65 -6.46
CA VAL A 82 2.61 12.31 -7.04
C VAL A 82 1.80 11.33 -6.18
N ASP A 83 1.34 10.25 -6.80
CA ASP A 83 0.56 9.21 -6.10
C ASP A 83 1.39 8.49 -5.03
N LEU A 84 2.68 8.25 -5.31
CA LEU A 84 3.62 7.56 -4.41
C LEU A 84 4.94 8.32 -4.24
N ASN A 85 5.23 8.72 -3.01
CA ASN A 85 6.51 9.27 -2.59
C ASN A 85 7.38 8.16 -1.96
N ILE A 86 8.59 7.96 -2.48
CA ILE A 86 9.54 6.98 -1.93
C ILE A 86 10.73 7.75 -1.34
N LEU A 87 10.73 7.88 -0.02
CA LEU A 87 11.82 8.48 0.73
C LEU A 87 12.84 7.41 1.09
N VAL A 88 14.08 7.63 0.69
CA VAL A 88 15.19 6.74 1.01
C VAL A 88 16.19 7.50 1.86
N PHE A 89 16.39 7.04 3.09
CA PHE A 89 17.32 7.61 4.03
C PHE A 89 18.66 6.87 3.94
N ASP A 90 19.76 7.61 3.95
CA ASP A 90 21.06 6.99 4.15
C ASP A 90 21.16 6.26 5.49
N ASP A 91 22.23 5.50 5.66
CA ASP A 91 22.45 4.70 6.88
C ASP A 91 22.38 5.54 8.16
N LYS A 92 22.97 6.73 8.19
CA LYS A 92 23.04 7.54 9.41
C LYS A 92 21.68 8.11 9.78
N ILE A 93 20.97 8.70 8.81
CA ILE A 93 19.64 9.26 9.04
C ILE A 93 18.67 8.13 9.38
N GLY A 94 18.71 7.03 8.62
CA GLY A 94 17.83 5.90 8.85
C GLY A 94 18.12 5.14 10.15
N GLN A 95 19.36 5.13 10.64
CA GLN A 95 19.67 4.66 12.00
C GLN A 95 18.97 5.51 13.06
N ASP A 96 18.98 6.82 12.87
CA ASP A 96 18.36 7.76 13.79
C ASP A 96 16.83 7.75 13.72
N LEU A 97 16.25 7.55 12.56
CA LEU A 97 14.80 7.56 12.39
C LEU A 97 14.16 6.21 12.69
N PHE A 98 14.79 5.10 12.28
CA PHE A 98 14.16 3.78 12.31
C PHE A 98 14.93 2.74 13.13
N LEU A 99 16.20 2.46 12.79
CA LEU A 99 16.89 1.26 13.30
C LEU A 99 17.10 1.30 14.80
N LYS A 100 17.34 2.47 15.41
CA LYS A 100 17.47 2.61 16.87
C LYS A 100 16.18 2.27 17.64
N TYR A 101 15.04 2.24 16.94
CA TYR A 101 13.74 1.85 17.48
C TYR A 101 13.30 0.44 17.03
N GLY A 102 14.17 -0.30 16.34
CA GLY A 102 13.89 -1.67 15.89
C GLY A 102 13.13 -1.78 14.57
N TYR A 103 12.96 -0.67 13.84
CA TYR A 103 12.29 -0.61 12.55
C TYR A 103 13.30 -0.42 11.41
N ASN A 104 12.97 -0.83 10.19
CA ASN A 104 13.78 -0.59 9.00
C ASN A 104 13.06 0.26 7.92
N GLY A 105 11.93 0.86 8.30
CA GLY A 105 11.18 1.80 7.50
C GLY A 105 9.67 1.73 7.74
N LEU A 106 8.92 2.42 6.88
CA LEU A 106 7.49 2.66 7.02
C LEU A 106 6.82 2.59 5.64
N TYR A 107 5.61 2.06 5.60
CA TYR A 107 4.65 2.37 4.56
C TYR A 107 3.48 3.13 5.18
N ALA A 108 3.00 4.19 4.53
CA ALA A 108 1.86 4.97 4.98
C ALA A 108 0.98 5.40 3.81
N HIS A 109 -0.31 5.55 4.10
CA HIS A 109 -1.30 6.11 3.20
C HIS A 109 -2.12 7.17 3.94
N PHE A 110 -2.35 8.30 3.28
CA PHE A 110 -3.10 9.43 3.81
C PHE A 110 -4.32 9.74 2.93
N GLY A 111 -5.37 10.28 3.53
CA GLY A 111 -6.63 10.55 2.86
C GLY A 111 -7.50 9.30 2.67
N SER A 112 -8.64 9.50 2.01
CA SER A 112 -9.65 8.46 1.78
C SER A 112 -9.46 7.70 0.47
N LEU A 113 -8.83 8.32 -0.53
CA LEU A 113 -8.59 7.71 -1.83
C LEU A 113 -7.33 6.84 -1.80
N ARG A 114 -7.46 5.52 -2.01
CA ARG A 114 -6.31 4.58 -2.02
C ARG A 114 -5.48 4.64 -3.31
N ILE A 115 -5.62 5.71 -4.09
CA ILE A 115 -4.94 5.88 -5.37
C ILE A 115 -3.86 6.97 -5.31
N ASP A 116 -3.84 7.77 -4.25
CA ASP A 116 -2.94 8.91 -4.07
C ASP A 116 -2.40 8.98 -2.63
N ASN A 117 -1.50 9.93 -2.37
CA ASN A 117 -0.98 10.25 -1.04
C ASN A 117 -0.32 9.08 -0.31
N HIS A 118 0.42 8.25 -1.04
CA HIS A 118 1.19 7.15 -0.48
C HIS A 118 2.63 7.57 -0.18
N VAL A 119 3.16 7.05 0.93
CA VAL A 119 4.55 7.26 1.34
C VAL A 119 5.21 5.93 1.68
N ILE A 120 6.36 5.68 1.06
CA ILE A 120 7.30 4.63 1.44
C ILE A 120 8.52 5.32 2.05
N MET A 121 8.95 4.87 3.22
CA MET A 121 10.21 5.26 3.84
C MET A 121 11.09 4.03 3.99
N ALA A 122 12.30 4.07 3.44
CA ALA A 122 13.26 2.98 3.51
C ALA A 122 14.64 3.48 3.91
N THR A 123 15.40 2.65 4.62
CA THR A 123 16.78 2.96 5.05
C THR A 123 17.78 2.13 4.25
N THR A 124 18.83 2.76 3.71
CA THR A 124 19.94 2.02 3.12
C THR A 124 20.83 1.39 4.19
N PRO A 125 21.42 0.20 3.94
CA PRO A 125 22.34 -0.41 4.89
C PRO A 125 23.64 0.40 5.03
N PRO A 126 24.45 0.11 6.06
CA PRO A 126 25.75 0.75 6.26
C PRO A 126 26.69 0.62 5.06
N GLN A 127 27.48 1.66 4.80
CA GLN A 127 28.36 1.81 3.61
C GLN A 127 29.42 0.71 3.41
N PHE A 128 29.65 -0.17 4.39
CA PHE A 128 30.60 -1.30 4.29
C PHE A 128 29.91 -2.67 4.30
N SER A 129 28.59 -2.68 4.20
CA SER A 129 27.76 -3.88 4.22
C SER A 129 27.61 -4.45 2.79
N SER A 130 28.73 -4.77 2.12
CA SER A 130 28.75 -5.22 0.70
C SER A 130 27.89 -6.46 0.42
N ALA A 131 27.67 -7.32 1.41
CA ALA A 131 26.78 -8.48 1.27
C ALA A 131 25.27 -8.12 1.32
N TYR A 132 24.95 -6.87 1.67
CA TYR A 132 23.61 -6.43 2.04
C TYR A 132 23.05 -5.33 1.12
N GLU A 133 23.91 -4.56 0.42
CA GLU A 133 23.43 -3.54 -0.53
C GLU A 133 22.63 -4.15 -1.69
N HIS A 134 23.00 -5.35 -2.18
CA HIS A 134 22.29 -6.00 -3.29
C HIS A 134 21.13 -6.90 -2.87
N THR A 135 20.91 -7.07 -1.57
CA THR A 135 19.94 -8.03 -1.02
C THR A 135 19.02 -7.38 0.00
N GLU A 136 19.54 -6.78 1.06
CA GLU A 136 18.75 -6.25 2.18
C GLU A 136 17.95 -5.02 1.81
N PHE A 137 18.57 -4.02 1.16
CA PHE A 137 17.84 -2.83 0.75
C PHE A 137 16.79 -3.14 -0.34
N PRO A 138 17.12 -3.81 -1.46
CA PRO A 138 16.13 -4.15 -2.48
C PRO A 138 15.01 -5.02 -1.92
N TRP A 139 15.30 -5.93 -0.99
CA TRP A 139 14.28 -6.69 -0.27
C TRP A 139 13.36 -5.80 0.57
N SER A 140 13.93 -4.96 1.43
CA SER A 140 13.15 -4.03 2.28
C SER A 140 12.30 -3.07 1.45
N LEU A 141 12.84 -2.56 0.35
CA LEU A 141 12.12 -1.70 -0.59
C LEU A 141 10.99 -2.45 -1.27
N SER A 142 11.24 -3.65 -1.79
CA SER A 142 10.21 -4.47 -2.47
C SER A 142 9.12 -4.99 -1.53
N GLU A 143 9.42 -5.20 -0.25
CA GLU A 143 8.42 -5.45 0.79
C GLU A 143 7.47 -4.26 0.93
N LYS A 144 8.00 -3.04 1.04
CA LYS A 144 7.19 -1.80 1.14
C LYS A 144 6.44 -1.48 -0.15
N LEU A 145 7.06 -1.72 -1.31
CA LEU A 145 6.36 -1.65 -2.59
C LEU A 145 5.22 -2.66 -2.65
N SER A 146 5.38 -3.86 -2.08
CA SER A 146 4.28 -4.82 -1.98
C SER A 146 3.16 -4.35 -1.05
N GLN A 147 3.49 -3.71 0.07
CA GLN A 147 2.51 -3.06 0.96
C GLN A 147 1.72 -1.98 0.22
N PHE A 148 2.43 -1.10 -0.51
CA PHE A 148 1.82 -0.10 -1.39
C PHE A 148 0.93 -0.73 -2.46
N ILE A 149 1.42 -1.71 -3.22
CA ILE A 149 0.65 -2.34 -4.30
C ILE A 149 -0.62 -3.00 -3.75
N LEU A 150 -0.54 -3.68 -2.62
CA LEU A 150 -1.71 -4.23 -1.94
C LEU A 150 -2.67 -3.12 -1.48
N SER A 151 -2.18 -2.03 -0.89
CA SER A 151 -3.07 -0.92 -0.50
C SER A 151 -3.67 -0.17 -1.69
N TYR A 152 -2.94 0.00 -2.79
CA TYR A 152 -3.45 0.54 -4.05
C TYR A 152 -4.53 -0.37 -4.64
N HIS A 153 -4.35 -1.67 -4.46
CA HIS A 153 -5.37 -2.70 -4.64
C HIS A 153 -6.29 -2.89 -3.42
N GLY A 154 -6.41 -1.86 -2.56
CA GLY A 154 -7.26 -1.67 -1.38
C GLY A 154 -7.49 -2.88 -0.48
N TYR A 155 -6.42 -3.61 -0.20
CA TYR A 155 -6.37 -4.48 0.97
C TYR A 155 -6.19 -3.62 2.25
N ASN A 156 -6.93 -3.94 3.33
CA ASN A 156 -6.70 -3.33 4.64
C ASN A 156 -5.32 -3.66 5.23
N PRO A 157 -4.85 -2.85 6.20
CA PRO A 157 -3.54 -3.04 6.85
C PRO A 157 -3.35 -4.45 7.42
N GLY A 158 -4.35 -4.98 8.13
CA GLY A 158 -4.30 -6.33 8.69
C GLY A 158 -4.16 -7.42 7.62
N SER A 159 -4.87 -7.29 6.50
CA SER A 159 -4.75 -8.20 5.36
C SER A 159 -3.38 -8.10 4.68
N ILE A 160 -2.86 -6.87 4.51
CA ILE A 160 -1.53 -6.63 3.97
C ILE A 160 -0.47 -7.35 4.80
N VAL A 161 -0.45 -7.09 6.11
CA VAL A 161 0.52 -7.70 7.03
C VAL A 161 0.40 -9.22 7.00
N ARG A 162 -0.81 -9.77 6.97
CA ARG A 162 -1.03 -11.22 6.88
C ARG A 162 -0.54 -11.84 5.57
N ILE A 163 -0.78 -11.19 4.43
CA ILE A 163 -0.30 -11.64 3.12
C ILE A 163 1.23 -11.57 3.05
N LEU A 164 1.85 -10.69 3.82
CA LEU A 164 3.30 -10.53 3.86
C LEU A 164 3.98 -11.31 5.02
N ASP A 165 3.26 -11.73 6.06
CA ASP A 165 3.85 -12.36 7.26
C ASP A 165 4.62 -13.64 6.96
N PHE A 166 4.16 -14.44 6.00
CA PHE A 166 4.85 -15.67 5.59
C PHE A 166 6.24 -15.43 4.99
N LYS A 167 6.56 -14.18 4.61
CA LYS A 167 7.81 -13.78 3.96
C LYS A 167 8.85 -13.23 4.95
N SER A 168 8.50 -13.15 6.24
CA SER A 168 9.42 -12.76 7.34
C SER A 168 10.58 -13.74 7.58
N ASP A 169 10.64 -14.85 6.83
CA ASP A 169 11.73 -15.81 6.80
C ASP A 169 12.92 -15.36 5.91
N TYR A 170 13.01 -14.07 5.52
CA TYR A 170 14.12 -13.51 4.73
C TYR A 170 15.49 -14.01 5.20
N ASP A 171 15.74 -13.92 6.50
CA ASP A 171 16.98 -14.36 7.15
C ASP A 171 17.25 -15.86 6.94
N GLN A 172 16.21 -16.68 6.80
CA GLN A 172 16.32 -18.11 6.51
C GLN A 172 16.55 -18.39 5.02
N CYS A 173 16.05 -17.54 4.12
CA CYS A 173 16.14 -17.75 2.67
C CYS A 173 17.39 -17.16 2.04
N VAL A 174 17.84 -15.98 2.49
CA VAL A 174 19.03 -15.33 1.93
C VAL A 174 20.34 -15.88 2.49
N LYS A 175 20.36 -16.47 3.69
CA LYS A 175 21.57 -17.05 4.30
C LYS A 175 21.91 -18.47 3.82
N ARG A 176 21.22 -19.03 2.81
CA ARG A 176 21.36 -20.44 2.43
C ARG A 176 22.29 -20.67 1.24
N ILE A 177 23.02 -21.79 1.34
CA ILE A 177 23.93 -22.33 0.31
C ILE A 177 23.23 -23.43 -0.52
N VAL A 178 22.02 -23.86 -0.12
CA VAL A 178 21.31 -25.02 -0.70
C VAL A 178 19.91 -24.60 -1.18
N ALA A 179 19.53 -25.06 -2.38
CA ALA A 179 18.22 -24.83 -2.98
C ALA A 179 17.08 -25.34 -2.07
N ASP A 180 16.07 -24.50 -1.85
CA ASP A 180 14.90 -24.78 -1.05
C ASP A 180 13.67 -24.26 -1.80
N GLU A 181 12.75 -25.16 -2.14
CA GLU A 181 11.58 -24.86 -2.98
C GLU A 181 10.65 -23.78 -2.38
N LYS A 182 10.69 -23.56 -1.05
CA LYS A 182 9.95 -22.49 -0.39
C LYS A 182 10.64 -21.15 -0.62
N CYS A 183 11.96 -21.09 -0.53
CA CYS A 183 12.73 -19.86 -0.76
C CYS A 183 12.78 -19.47 -2.23
N ASP A 184 12.80 -20.43 -3.15
CA ASP A 184 12.77 -20.17 -4.59
C ASP A 184 11.48 -19.44 -5.04
N LYS A 185 10.40 -19.58 -4.26
CA LYS A 185 9.12 -18.87 -4.49
C LYS A 185 9.06 -17.50 -3.83
N MET A 186 10.03 -17.16 -2.99
CA MET A 186 10.06 -15.91 -2.20
C MET A 186 11.00 -14.86 -2.77
N ILE A 187 11.97 -15.26 -3.59
CA ILE A 187 12.99 -14.36 -4.15
C ILE A 187 12.74 -14.20 -5.65
N ALA A 188 12.79 -12.96 -6.12
CA ALA A 188 12.93 -12.62 -7.53
C ALA A 188 14.21 -11.79 -7.73
N GLU A 189 14.75 -11.80 -8.94
CA GLU A 189 15.96 -11.06 -9.28
C GLU A 189 15.62 -9.90 -10.22
N ILE A 190 16.21 -8.74 -9.94
CA ILE A 190 16.17 -7.56 -10.79
C ILE A 190 17.60 -7.22 -11.20
N HIS A 191 17.89 -7.30 -12.49
CA HIS A 191 19.17 -6.85 -13.05
C HIS A 191 19.21 -5.32 -13.11
N SER A 192 20.29 -4.68 -12.67
CA SER A 192 20.49 -3.25 -12.82
C SER A 192 21.04 -2.89 -14.20
N ASP A 193 20.42 -1.92 -14.88
CA ASP A 193 20.97 -1.36 -16.12
C ASP A 193 22.06 -0.31 -15.85
N VAL A 194 22.27 0.09 -14.59
CA VAL A 194 23.19 1.14 -14.16
C VAL A 194 24.49 0.55 -13.60
N THR A 195 24.41 -0.46 -12.73
CA THR A 195 25.60 -1.15 -12.17
C THR A 195 25.91 -2.46 -12.87
N GLY A 196 24.93 -3.08 -13.53
CA GLY A 196 25.06 -4.44 -14.07
C GLY A 196 24.99 -5.54 -13.01
N GLU A 197 24.60 -5.20 -11.79
CA GLU A 197 24.46 -6.15 -10.68
C GLU A 197 23.04 -6.69 -10.59
N ASP A 198 22.89 -7.85 -9.95
CA ASP A 198 21.59 -8.47 -9.70
C ASP A 198 21.13 -8.19 -8.27
N PHE A 199 19.91 -7.65 -8.15
CA PHE A 199 19.26 -7.34 -6.89
C PHE A 199 18.25 -8.42 -6.51
N SER A 200 18.38 -8.97 -5.30
CA SER A 200 17.38 -9.88 -4.75
C SER A 200 16.23 -9.09 -4.14
N VAL A 201 15.04 -9.22 -4.72
CA VAL A 201 13.81 -8.59 -4.25
C VAL A 201 12.79 -9.63 -3.82
N LEU A 202 11.79 -9.17 -3.07
CA LEU A 202 10.67 -10.00 -2.69
C LEU A 202 9.88 -10.42 -3.92
N ALA A 203 9.72 -11.73 -4.13
CA ALA A 203 8.97 -12.25 -5.27
C ALA A 203 7.53 -11.69 -5.28
N PRO A 204 7.04 -11.29 -6.47
CA PRO A 204 5.71 -10.72 -6.62
C PRO A 204 4.63 -11.70 -6.19
N ILE A 205 3.56 -11.16 -5.58
CA ILE A 205 2.43 -11.95 -5.08
C ILE A 205 1.64 -12.52 -6.28
N PRO A 206 1.68 -13.84 -6.54
CA PRO A 206 1.12 -14.42 -7.75
C PRO A 206 -0.37 -14.15 -7.92
N GLU A 207 -1.09 -14.04 -6.80
CA GLU A 207 -2.50 -13.71 -6.76
C GLU A 207 -2.77 -12.39 -7.48
N ILE A 208 -1.90 -11.38 -7.35
CA ILE A 208 -2.08 -10.03 -7.91
C ILE A 208 -1.56 -9.95 -9.36
N MET A 209 -0.45 -10.64 -9.70
CA MET A 209 0.23 -10.55 -11.01
C MET A 209 -0.62 -10.90 -12.24
N ASN A 210 -1.65 -11.75 -12.07
CA ASN A 210 -2.45 -12.31 -13.16
C ASN A 210 -3.95 -11.98 -13.04
N GLN A 211 -4.30 -11.07 -12.14
CA GLN A 211 -5.68 -10.66 -11.96
C GLN A 211 -6.11 -9.69 -13.06
N LYS A 212 -6.97 -10.16 -13.97
CA LYS A 212 -7.78 -9.28 -14.84
C LYS A 212 -8.93 -8.60 -14.09
N SER A 213 -9.24 -9.03 -12.87
CA SER A 213 -10.10 -8.31 -11.92
C SER A 213 -9.62 -8.58 -10.50
N ILE A 214 -9.85 -7.60 -9.63
CA ILE A 214 -9.09 -7.38 -8.43
C ILE A 214 -9.75 -8.12 -7.26
N LYS A 215 -9.05 -9.10 -6.66
CA LYS A 215 -9.54 -9.85 -5.49
C LYS A 215 -9.26 -9.04 -4.21
N TYR A 216 -10.09 -8.06 -3.88
CA TYR A 216 -9.84 -7.19 -2.71
C TYR A 216 -10.00 -7.86 -1.35
N LEU A 217 -10.93 -8.79 -1.21
CA LEU A 217 -11.13 -9.47 0.06
C LEU A 217 -10.16 -10.67 0.19
N PRO A 218 -9.70 -11.00 1.40
CA PRO A 218 -9.04 -12.27 1.67
C PRO A 218 -9.75 -13.42 0.95
N ASP A 219 -9.02 -14.39 0.38
CA ASP A 219 -9.62 -15.55 -0.29
C ASP A 219 -10.70 -16.22 0.60
N ASP A 220 -10.58 -16.09 1.93
CA ASP A 220 -11.53 -16.56 2.93
C ASP A 220 -12.88 -15.80 2.89
N LEU A 221 -12.93 -14.50 2.61
CA LEU A 221 -14.18 -13.73 2.47
C LEU A 221 -14.93 -14.09 1.18
N TYR A 222 -14.20 -14.30 0.08
CA TYR A 222 -14.77 -14.72 -1.21
C TYR A 222 -15.23 -16.19 -1.20
N SER A 223 -14.45 -17.06 -0.57
CA SER A 223 -14.69 -18.51 -0.56
C SER A 223 -15.64 -18.94 0.55
N SER A 224 -15.76 -18.17 1.64
CA SER A 224 -16.66 -18.48 2.74
C SER A 224 -18.11 -18.29 2.32
N HIS A 225 -18.81 -19.42 2.22
CA HIS A 225 -20.27 -19.42 2.07
C HIS A 225 -20.96 -18.62 3.18
N VAL A 226 -20.47 -18.69 4.41
CA VAL A 226 -21.07 -18.00 5.57
C VAL A 226 -20.99 -16.49 5.40
N VAL A 227 -19.82 -15.97 5.02
CA VAL A 227 -19.62 -14.54 4.81
C VAL A 227 -20.53 -14.02 3.69
N LYS A 228 -20.63 -14.75 2.58
CA LYS A 228 -21.50 -14.38 1.46
C LYS A 228 -22.97 -14.35 1.85
N GLU A 229 -23.45 -15.33 2.63
CA GLU A 229 -24.83 -15.34 3.13
C GLU A 229 -25.12 -14.16 4.06
N VAL A 230 -24.17 -13.79 4.92
CA VAL A 230 -24.30 -12.62 5.80
C VAL A 230 -24.35 -11.33 4.98
N LEU A 231 -23.44 -11.16 4.02
CA LEU A 231 -23.43 -10.00 3.11
C LEU A 231 -24.70 -9.90 2.27
N ARG A 232 -25.25 -11.03 1.79
CA ARG A 232 -26.53 -11.06 1.06
C ARG A 232 -27.68 -10.57 1.92
N LYS A 233 -27.75 -10.99 3.20
CA LYS A 233 -28.78 -10.52 4.14
C LYS A 233 -28.68 -9.03 4.42
N ILE A 234 -27.47 -8.54 4.69
CA ILE A 234 -27.22 -7.11 4.92
C ILE A 234 -27.60 -6.30 3.66
N THR A 235 -27.23 -6.79 2.48
CA THR A 235 -27.60 -6.17 1.21
C THR A 235 -29.11 -6.18 0.96
N ASN A 236 -29.80 -7.27 1.29
CA ASN A 236 -31.25 -7.34 1.23
C ASN A 236 -31.91 -6.29 2.13
N TRP A 237 -31.43 -6.14 3.37
CA TRP A 237 -31.92 -5.10 4.28
C TRP A 237 -31.72 -3.70 3.70
N TRP A 238 -30.55 -3.43 3.14
CA TRP A 238 -30.23 -2.13 2.57
C TRP A 238 -31.05 -1.80 1.32
N VAL A 239 -31.14 -2.72 0.37
CA VAL A 239 -31.89 -2.52 -0.89
C VAL A 239 -33.39 -2.36 -0.64
N ASN A 240 -33.92 -2.98 0.41
CA ASN A 240 -35.32 -2.83 0.83
C ASN A 240 -35.57 -1.65 1.80
N GLY A 241 -34.54 -0.86 2.14
CA GLY A 241 -34.66 0.32 2.99
C GLY A 241 -34.89 0.01 4.48
N ILE A 242 -34.51 -1.20 4.94
CA ILE A 242 -34.53 -1.58 6.36
C ILE A 242 -33.37 -0.90 7.11
N ILE A 243 -32.22 -0.80 6.46
CA ILE A 243 -31.05 -0.04 6.93
C ILE A 243 -30.70 1.05 5.93
N ASP A 244 -30.15 2.16 6.40
CA ASP A 244 -29.67 3.25 5.55
C ASP A 244 -28.26 2.96 5.00
N ASP A 245 -27.75 3.89 4.19
CA ASP A 245 -26.45 3.77 3.55
C ASP A 245 -25.31 3.72 4.58
N GLN A 246 -25.39 4.50 5.67
CA GLN A 246 -24.37 4.50 6.73
C GLN A 246 -24.31 3.15 7.45
N MET A 247 -25.46 2.64 7.89
CA MET A 247 -25.55 1.35 8.56
C MET A 247 -25.08 0.19 7.67
N TYR A 248 -25.30 0.29 6.36
CA TYR A 248 -24.80 -0.69 5.39
C TYR A 248 -23.26 -0.65 5.29
N LEU A 249 -22.67 0.55 5.19
CA LEU A 249 -21.21 0.73 5.16
C LEU A 249 -20.56 0.21 6.44
N ASP A 250 -21.11 0.57 7.60
CA ASP A 250 -20.60 0.13 8.91
C ASP A 250 -20.66 -1.41 9.03
N SER A 251 -21.74 -2.03 8.53
CA SER A 251 -21.88 -3.49 8.56
C SER A 251 -20.89 -4.21 7.64
N ILE A 252 -20.60 -3.64 6.47
CA ILE A 252 -19.57 -4.18 5.57
C ILE A 252 -18.19 -4.02 6.20
N LYS A 253 -17.90 -2.84 6.77
CA LYS A 253 -16.64 -2.51 7.42
C LYS A 253 -16.23 -3.57 8.45
N GLU A 254 -17.14 -3.93 9.35
CA GLU A 254 -16.88 -4.97 10.37
C GLU A 254 -16.58 -6.36 9.77
N ILE A 255 -17.11 -6.66 8.59
CA ILE A 255 -16.88 -7.94 7.90
C ILE A 255 -15.53 -7.96 7.17
N ILE A 256 -15.13 -6.84 6.57
CA ILE A 256 -13.87 -6.74 5.81
C ILE A 256 -12.66 -6.52 6.71
N ASP A 257 -12.85 -5.87 7.86
CA ASP A 257 -11.77 -5.55 8.82
C ASP A 257 -11.39 -6.73 9.72
N THR A 258 -12.13 -7.84 9.71
CA THR A 258 -11.82 -8.99 10.58
C THR A 258 -10.74 -9.89 9.93
N PRO A 259 -9.50 -9.96 10.46
CA PRO A 259 -8.47 -10.83 9.92
C PRO A 259 -8.72 -12.29 10.34
N ILE A 260 -9.31 -13.13 9.48
CA ILE A 260 -9.60 -14.53 9.82
C ILE A 260 -8.52 -15.49 9.26
N LYS A 261 -7.46 -15.78 10.03
CA LYS A 261 -6.66 -17.02 9.87
C LYS A 261 -6.44 -17.67 11.23
N ASN A 262 -6.84 -18.93 11.39
CA ASN A 262 -6.53 -19.75 12.58
C ASN A 262 -6.93 -19.14 13.94
N ASN A 263 -7.93 -18.25 13.98
CA ASN A 263 -8.38 -17.54 15.20
C ASN A 263 -7.25 -16.81 15.95
N LYS A 264 -6.19 -16.35 15.26
CA LYS A 264 -5.14 -15.54 15.87
C LYS A 264 -5.24 -14.11 15.36
N GLU A 265 -5.44 -13.19 16.29
CA GLU A 265 -5.29 -11.75 16.07
C GLU A 265 -3.85 -11.48 15.62
N VAL A 266 -3.70 -10.76 14.51
CA VAL A 266 -2.40 -10.30 14.02
C VAL A 266 -2.22 -8.89 14.55
N ASN A 267 -1.28 -8.70 15.47
CA ASN A 267 -0.91 -7.36 15.92
C ASN A 267 -0.16 -6.68 14.78
N THR A 268 -0.79 -5.71 14.13
CA THR A 268 -0.09 -4.72 13.31
C THR A 268 0.57 -3.71 14.24
N VAL A 269 1.79 -3.28 13.91
CA VAL A 269 2.40 -2.15 14.61
C VAL A 269 2.27 -0.98 13.67
N GLU A 270 1.35 -0.10 14.03
CA GLU A 270 0.93 1.05 13.24
C GLU A 270 1.29 2.31 14.01
N LEU A 271 1.82 3.31 13.31
CA LEU A 271 1.84 4.67 13.85
C LEU A 271 0.46 5.27 13.61
N GLU A 272 -0.13 5.81 14.67
CA GLU A 272 -1.33 6.62 14.54
C GLU A 272 -1.00 7.84 13.67
N ILE A 273 -1.68 7.95 12.53
CA ILE A 273 -1.55 9.11 11.63
C ILE A 273 -2.92 9.76 11.40
N PRO A 274 -2.98 11.08 11.24
CA PRO A 274 -4.22 11.76 10.90
C PRO A 274 -4.74 11.27 9.54
N ASN A 275 -5.99 10.80 9.51
CA ASN A 275 -6.73 10.55 8.28
C ASN A 275 -6.02 9.55 7.34
N GLY A 276 -5.63 8.38 7.85
CA GLY A 276 -4.86 7.40 7.10
C GLY A 276 -4.51 6.17 7.94
N PHE A 277 -3.61 5.34 7.42
CA PHE A 277 -3.01 4.24 8.18
C PHE A 277 -1.53 4.07 7.84
N SER A 278 -0.79 3.38 8.72
CA SER A 278 0.61 3.07 8.47
C SER A 278 0.97 1.65 8.87
N ILE A 279 2.03 1.11 8.26
CA ILE A 279 2.56 -0.23 8.54
C ILE A 279 4.06 -0.07 8.77
N LEU A 280 4.50 -0.39 9.99
CA LEU A 280 5.92 -0.41 10.34
C LEU A 280 6.57 -1.75 9.99
N SER A 281 7.75 -1.68 9.37
CA SER A 281 8.56 -2.86 9.08
C SER A 281 9.63 -3.07 10.15
N PHE A 282 9.61 -4.22 10.83
CA PHE A 282 10.61 -4.56 11.85
C PHE A 282 11.95 -4.98 11.22
N SER A 283 13.06 -4.54 11.81
CA SER A 283 14.41 -4.93 11.41
C SER A 283 14.78 -6.36 11.82
N ASN A 284 14.23 -6.88 12.95
CA ASN A 284 14.51 -8.25 13.40
C ASN A 284 13.48 -8.79 14.42
N LYS A 285 12.79 -9.91 14.14
CA LYS A 285 11.78 -10.51 15.05
C LYS A 285 12.34 -10.95 16.42
N LYS A 286 13.66 -11.08 16.62
CA LYS A 286 14.25 -11.39 17.95
C LYS A 286 14.07 -10.27 18.96
N ILE A 287 13.88 -9.04 18.50
CA ILE A 287 13.70 -7.84 19.32
C ILE A 287 12.30 -7.86 19.96
N GLN A 288 11.27 -8.40 19.29
CA GLN A 288 9.89 -8.50 19.84
C GLN A 288 9.76 -9.24 21.19
N ASN A 289 10.66 -10.16 21.53
CA ASN A 289 10.48 -11.03 22.71
C ASN A 289 11.00 -10.45 24.03
N ASN A 290 11.58 -9.24 24.04
CA ASN A 290 12.25 -8.68 25.23
C ASN A 290 11.96 -7.19 25.47
N PHE A 291 10.92 -6.62 24.85
CA PHE A 291 10.65 -5.18 24.91
C PHE A 291 9.67 -4.84 26.04
N ASP A 292 10.07 -3.88 26.88
CA ASP A 292 9.30 -3.33 28.00
C ASP A 292 8.26 -2.32 27.49
N GLU A 293 7.01 -2.39 27.94
CA GLU A 293 5.91 -1.47 27.56
C GLU A 293 6.26 0.01 27.76
N SER A 294 7.11 0.34 28.73
CA SER A 294 7.56 1.71 28.98
C SER A 294 8.56 2.24 27.92
N GLU A 295 9.34 1.35 27.31
CA GLU A 295 10.18 1.65 26.15
C GLU A 295 9.34 1.80 24.88
N ILE A 296 8.19 1.11 24.77
CA ILE A 296 7.26 1.23 23.63
C ILE A 296 6.72 2.67 23.54
N ILE A 297 6.17 3.23 24.61
CA ILE A 297 5.59 4.60 24.58
C ILE A 297 6.66 5.67 24.26
N THR A 298 7.87 5.49 24.79
CA THR A 298 8.98 6.44 24.57
C THR A 298 9.61 6.28 23.19
N SER A 299 9.63 5.07 22.63
CA SER A 299 10.07 4.82 21.25
C SER A 299 9.03 5.29 20.25
N GLU A 300 7.75 5.00 20.50
CA GLU A 300 6.58 5.44 19.75
C GLU A 300 6.56 6.97 19.60
N SER A 301 6.62 7.73 20.69
CA SER A 301 6.66 9.21 20.60
C SER A 301 7.85 9.77 19.80
N LYS A 302 8.96 9.02 19.67
CA LYS A 302 10.13 9.48 18.92
C LYS A 302 10.14 9.02 17.46
N ILE A 303 9.58 7.85 17.14
CA ILE A 303 9.38 7.41 15.76
C ILE A 303 8.39 8.33 15.04
N HIS A 304 7.49 9.04 15.74
CA HIS A 304 6.63 10.07 15.14
C HIS A 304 7.40 11.19 14.42
N SER A 305 8.68 11.41 14.74
CA SER A 305 9.53 12.36 14.00
C SER A 305 9.69 12.02 12.51
N VAL A 306 9.45 10.76 12.12
CA VAL A 306 9.46 10.38 10.69
C VAL A 306 8.34 11.06 9.91
N LEU A 307 7.23 11.42 10.57
CA LEU A 307 6.10 12.09 9.93
C LEU A 307 6.45 13.53 9.49
N GLU A 308 7.50 14.13 10.06
CA GLU A 308 8.01 15.44 9.61
C GLU A 308 8.59 15.37 8.18
N TYR A 309 8.92 14.17 7.68
CA TYR A 309 9.44 13.95 6.34
C TYR A 309 8.34 13.67 5.30
N ILE A 310 7.06 13.84 5.62
CA ILE A 310 6.00 13.69 4.62
C ILE A 310 6.06 14.89 3.65
N PRO A 311 6.25 14.67 2.33
CA PRO A 311 6.56 15.74 1.39
C PRO A 311 5.32 16.51 0.90
N PHE A 312 4.21 16.46 1.64
CA PHE A 312 2.94 17.12 1.30
C PHE A 312 2.15 17.48 2.56
N ASP A 313 1.21 18.41 2.41
CA ASP A 313 0.37 18.91 3.51
C ASP A 313 -0.74 17.90 3.85
N THR A 314 -0.52 17.14 4.93
CA THR A 314 -1.47 16.14 5.44
C THR A 314 -2.70 16.73 6.10
N GLU A 315 -2.63 17.98 6.61
CA GLU A 315 -3.76 18.64 7.27
C GLU A 315 -4.81 19.13 6.26
N SER A 316 -4.36 19.48 5.06
CA SER A 316 -5.22 19.93 3.96
C SER A 316 -6.02 18.82 3.29
N LEU A 317 -5.64 17.55 3.53
CA LEU A 317 -6.29 16.42 2.89
C LEU A 317 -7.76 16.33 3.35
N PRO A 318 -8.69 16.08 2.42
CA PRO A 318 -10.10 16.00 2.75
C PRO A 318 -10.32 14.94 3.83
N SER A 319 -10.80 15.39 4.98
CA SER A 319 -11.23 14.53 6.07
C SER A 319 -12.64 13.99 5.79
N ASP A 320 -12.86 12.75 6.24
CA ASP A 320 -13.98 11.83 6.02
C ASP A 320 -15.42 12.35 6.15
N SER A 321 -15.64 13.60 6.48
CA SER A 321 -16.98 14.12 6.82
C SER A 321 -17.95 14.30 5.63
N GLY A 322 -17.64 13.83 4.41
CA GLY A 322 -18.37 14.24 3.19
C GLY A 322 -18.86 13.17 2.20
N LEU A 323 -18.28 11.96 2.14
CA LEU A 323 -18.64 10.96 1.11
C LEU A 323 -19.60 9.88 1.66
N SER A 324 -20.69 10.31 2.29
CA SER A 324 -21.72 9.40 2.83
C SER A 324 -22.62 8.77 1.75
N GLU A 325 -22.54 9.22 0.49
CA GLU A 325 -23.48 8.78 -0.55
C GLU A 325 -22.92 7.61 -1.36
N ILE A 326 -23.45 6.41 -1.10
CA ILE A 326 -23.13 5.22 -1.89
C ILE A 326 -23.62 5.45 -3.32
N PRO A 327 -22.77 5.32 -4.35
CA PRO A 327 -23.19 5.53 -5.72
C PRO A 327 -24.36 4.63 -6.12
N ILE A 328 -25.34 5.20 -6.81
CA ILE A 328 -26.54 4.48 -7.30
C ILE A 328 -26.17 3.23 -8.10
N TRP A 329 -25.08 3.27 -8.85
CA TRP A 329 -24.61 2.12 -9.63
C TRP A 329 -24.23 0.93 -8.76
N PHE A 330 -23.65 1.20 -7.58
CA PHE A 330 -23.28 0.16 -6.65
C PHE A 330 -24.53 -0.44 -6.02
N LYS A 331 -25.50 0.39 -5.62
CA LYS A 331 -26.80 -0.06 -5.10
C LYS A 331 -27.55 -0.97 -6.09
N ASN A 332 -27.57 -0.58 -7.36
CA ASN A 332 -28.15 -1.38 -8.43
C ASN A 332 -27.43 -2.73 -8.60
N ARG A 333 -26.10 -2.71 -8.59
CA ARG A 333 -25.27 -3.92 -8.67
C ARG A 333 -25.51 -4.84 -7.46
N ALA A 334 -25.52 -4.30 -6.25
CA ALA A 334 -25.75 -5.02 -5.02
C ALA A 334 -27.14 -5.69 -5.00
N GLY A 335 -28.18 -4.99 -5.47
CA GLY A 335 -29.51 -5.58 -5.63
C GLY A 335 -29.57 -6.71 -6.66
N LEU A 336 -28.88 -6.59 -7.78
CA LEU A 336 -28.76 -7.69 -8.75
C LEU A 336 -27.99 -8.88 -8.16
N TRP A 337 -26.96 -8.61 -7.36
CA TRP A 337 -26.16 -9.65 -6.72
C TRP A 337 -26.98 -10.40 -5.71
N GLU A 338 -27.68 -9.70 -4.81
CA GLU A 338 -28.54 -10.27 -3.78
C GLU A 338 -29.60 -11.21 -4.39
N GLN A 339 -30.17 -10.82 -5.53
CA GLN A 339 -31.12 -11.63 -6.31
C GLN A 339 -30.48 -12.76 -7.13
N GLU A 340 -29.20 -13.03 -6.94
CA GLU A 340 -28.40 -14.03 -7.65
C GLU A 340 -28.34 -13.83 -9.19
N LYS A 341 -28.63 -12.62 -9.67
CA LYS A 341 -28.62 -12.30 -11.11
C LYS A 341 -27.22 -12.00 -11.66
N ILE A 342 -26.28 -11.66 -10.78
CA ILE A 342 -24.87 -11.51 -11.12
C ILE A 342 -24.02 -12.34 -10.17
N GLY A 343 -22.88 -12.81 -10.67
CA GLY A 343 -21.95 -13.62 -9.88
C GLY A 343 -21.23 -12.80 -8.79
N ASP A 344 -20.80 -13.50 -7.74
CA ASP A 344 -20.08 -12.93 -6.60
C ASP A 344 -18.95 -11.98 -7.00
N ARG A 345 -18.16 -12.38 -8.01
CA ARG A 345 -17.05 -11.60 -8.54
C ARG A 345 -17.46 -10.17 -8.94
N ILE A 346 -18.60 -10.01 -9.62
CA ILE A 346 -19.05 -8.70 -10.11
C ILE A 346 -19.41 -7.78 -8.95
N PHE A 347 -20.05 -8.32 -7.90
CA PHE A 347 -20.40 -7.57 -6.70
C PHE A 347 -19.17 -7.08 -5.96
N PHE A 348 -18.22 -7.98 -5.71
CA PHE A 348 -17.01 -7.67 -4.98
C PHE A 348 -16.06 -6.74 -5.76
N ASP A 349 -15.97 -6.86 -7.10
CA ASP A 349 -15.29 -5.86 -7.95
C ASP A 349 -15.94 -4.45 -7.78
N GLY A 350 -17.22 -4.38 -7.40
CA GLY A 350 -17.89 -3.13 -7.06
C GLY A 350 -17.49 -2.60 -5.69
N MET A 351 -17.35 -3.46 -4.68
CA MET A 351 -16.91 -3.08 -3.33
C MET A 351 -15.47 -2.55 -3.37
N THR A 352 -14.61 -3.23 -4.12
CA THR A 352 -13.27 -2.76 -4.51
C THR A 352 -13.25 -1.31 -4.95
N ALA A 353 -14.10 -0.96 -5.91
CA ALA A 353 -14.15 0.41 -6.44
C ALA A 353 -14.65 1.40 -5.39
N LEU A 354 -15.49 0.98 -4.44
CA LEU A 354 -15.88 1.84 -3.31
C LEU A 354 -14.71 2.06 -2.34
N ILE A 355 -13.92 1.04 -2.02
CA ILE A 355 -12.74 1.17 -1.16
C ILE A 355 -11.70 2.08 -1.81
N GLN A 356 -11.39 1.86 -3.10
CA GLN A 356 -10.42 2.70 -3.83
C GLN A 356 -10.82 4.17 -3.87
N ASN A 357 -12.11 4.44 -4.05
CA ASN A 357 -12.66 5.78 -4.12
C ASN A 357 -12.99 6.37 -2.74
N GLY A 358 -12.60 5.70 -1.64
CA GLY A 358 -12.80 6.21 -0.28
C GLY A 358 -14.25 6.22 0.22
N ALA A 359 -15.17 5.52 -0.46
CA ALA A 359 -16.56 5.38 -0.03
C ALA A 359 -16.75 4.31 1.04
N ILE A 360 -15.87 3.30 1.10
CA ILE A 360 -15.74 2.37 2.22
C ILE A 360 -14.37 2.62 2.84
N ILE A 361 -14.34 2.93 4.13
CA ILE A 361 -13.12 3.23 4.87
C ILE A 361 -12.95 2.17 5.92
N GLU A 362 -11.85 1.43 5.85
CA GLU A 362 -11.46 0.37 6.79
C GLU A 362 -10.98 0.99 8.12
N LYS A 363 -10.97 0.23 9.22
CA LYS A 363 -10.49 0.71 10.54
C LYS A 363 -8.97 0.68 10.63
#